data_AF-A0A7V6MXD0-F1
#
_entry.id   AF-A0A7V6MXD0-F1
#
_cell.length_a   1.000
_cell.length_b   1.000
_cell.length_c   1.000
_cell.angle_alpha   90.00
_cell.angle_beta   90.00
_cell.angle_gamma   90.00
#
_symmetry.space_group_name_H-M   'P 1'
#
loop_
_entity.id
_entity.type
_entity.pdbx_description
1 polymer ?
#
loop_
_entity_poly.entity_id
_entity_poly.type
_entity_poly.pdbx_seq_one_letter_code
_entity_poly.pdbx_strand_id
1 'polypeptide(L)'
;MDSFKGKGKLFFASIILFIAGILTGYYLFGYNPDFIFLNANKFLGNIMKIGEAMAKSSKLHITGLIFQNNIKALLIMMFGGLTFGLIPVFSIFFNGFIIGIVMALSFYHGKTMTFFLAGILPHGIMELPAVLGAGAFGLKTGLDLVY
;
A
#
# COMPACT_ATOMS: atom_id res chain seq x y z
N MET A 1 21.51 -12.83 20.60
CA MET A 1 20.71 -11.58 20.60
C MET A 1 20.90 -10.79 19.30
N ASP A 2 21.21 -11.46 18.18
CA ASP A 2 21.47 -10.82 16.88
C ASP A 2 20.23 -10.64 16.00
N SER A 3 19.06 -11.10 16.46
CA SER A 3 17.78 -10.95 15.75
C SER A 3 17.37 -9.48 15.48
N PHE A 4 18.01 -8.50 16.13
CA PHE A 4 17.72 -7.06 15.98
C PHE A 4 18.74 -6.27 15.15
N LYS A 5 19.90 -6.83 14.77
CA LYS A 5 20.85 -6.13 13.91
C LYS A 5 20.29 -6.09 12.47
N GLY A 6 20.22 -4.91 11.87
CA GLY A 6 19.76 -4.72 10.48
C GLY A 6 18.28 -4.36 10.29
N LYS A 7 17.45 -4.34 11.35
CA LYS A 7 16.01 -4.00 11.26
C LYS A 7 15.76 -2.61 10.65
N GLY A 8 16.56 -1.61 11.03
CA GLY A 8 16.46 -0.26 10.47
C GLY A 8 16.77 -0.22 8.96
N LYS A 9 17.69 -1.07 8.48
CA LYS A 9 18.03 -1.15 7.05
C LYS A 9 16.88 -1.72 6.24
N LEU A 10 16.21 -2.75 6.75
CA LEU A 10 15.06 -3.36 6.06
C LEU A 10 13.82 -2.47 6.10
N PHE A 11 13.59 -1.75 7.19
CA PHE A 11 12.54 -0.74 7.23
C PHE A 11 12.80 0.39 6.23
N PHE A 12 14.05 0.86 6.14
CA PHE A 12 14.45 1.83 5.12
C PHE A 12 14.31 1.29 3.69
N ALA A 13 14.64 0.02 3.46
CA ALA A 13 14.38 -0.65 2.18
C ALA A 13 12.89 -0.69 1.85
N SER A 14 12.01 -0.97 2.82
CA SER A 14 10.56 -0.89 2.64
C SER A 14 10.11 0.52 2.24
N ILE A 15 10.68 1.57 2.85
CA ILE A 15 10.38 2.96 2.47
C ILE A 15 10.79 3.22 1.02
N ILE A 16 11.98 2.81 0.61
CA ILE A 16 12.45 2.99 -0.77
C ILE A 16 11.52 2.27 -1.76
N LEU A 17 11.19 1.01 -1.49
CA LEU A 17 10.28 0.22 -2.33
C LEU A 17 8.91 0.87 -2.44
N PHE A 18 8.40 1.42 -1.34
CA PHE A 18 7.13 2.10 -1.30
C PHE A 18 7.14 3.40 -2.12
N ILE A 19 8.19 4.22 -1.98
CA ILE A 19 8.38 5.44 -2.77
C ILE A 19 8.53 5.10 -4.26
N ALA A 20 9.28 4.05 -4.60
CA ALA A 20 9.41 3.57 -5.97
C ALA A 20 8.05 3.17 -6.56
N GLY A 21 7.20 2.53 -5.74
CA GLY A 21 5.80 2.26 -6.06
C GLY A 21 5.03 3.54 -6.39
N ILE A 22 5.04 4.53 -5.48
CA ILE A 22 4.36 5.82 -5.67
C ILE A 22 4.76 6.48 -6.99
N LEU A 23 6.08 6.61 -7.23
CA LEU A 23 6.60 7.21 -8.45
C LEU A 23 6.12 6.44 -9.67
N THR A 24 6.23 5.11 -9.65
CA THR A 24 5.79 4.26 -10.77
C THR A 24 4.30 4.43 -11.06
N GLY A 25 3.45 4.41 -10.03
CA GLY A 25 2.00 4.57 -10.18
C GLY A 25 1.62 5.95 -10.72
N TYR A 26 2.26 7.00 -10.22
CA TYR A 26 2.05 8.38 -10.66
C TYR A 26 2.45 8.56 -12.12
N TYR A 27 3.67 8.13 -12.49
CA TYR A 27 4.16 8.26 -13.86
C TYR A 27 3.38 7.37 -14.85
N LEU A 28 3.04 6.14 -14.47
CA LEU A 28 2.29 5.24 -15.34
C LEU A 28 0.92 5.83 -15.69
N PHE A 29 0.24 6.44 -14.71
CA PHE A 29 -1.00 7.17 -14.96
C PHE A 29 -0.76 8.36 -15.90
N GLY A 30 0.31 9.13 -15.70
CA GLY A 30 0.65 10.27 -16.56
C GLY A 30 0.97 9.89 -18.02
N TYR A 31 1.63 8.77 -18.24
CA TYR A 31 1.98 8.28 -19.59
C TYR A 31 0.82 7.57 -20.29
N ASN A 32 0.02 6.79 -19.56
CA ASN A 32 -1.06 6.02 -20.14
C ASN A 32 -2.28 5.95 -19.20
N PRO A 33 -3.07 7.04 -19.12
CA PRO A 33 -4.28 7.07 -18.30
C PRO A 33 -5.27 5.97 -18.69
N ASP A 34 -5.40 5.70 -19.99
CA ASP A 34 -6.34 4.70 -20.54
C ASP A 34 -6.04 3.29 -20.01
N PHE A 35 -4.76 2.92 -19.91
CA PHE A 35 -4.35 1.65 -19.30
C PHE A 35 -4.85 1.52 -17.86
N ILE A 36 -4.77 2.60 -17.08
CA ILE A 36 -5.23 2.61 -15.70
C ILE A 36 -6.76 2.53 -15.65
N PHE A 37 -7.48 3.28 -16.50
CA PHE A 37 -8.94 3.23 -16.55
C PHE A 37 -9.46 1.85 -16.97
N LEU A 38 -8.88 1.24 -17.99
CA LEU A 38 -9.23 -0.12 -18.45
C LEU A 38 -8.97 -1.19 -17.38
N ASN A 39 -7.99 -0.98 -16.51
CA ASN A 39 -7.64 -1.89 -15.42
C ASN A 39 -8.05 -1.38 -14.04
N ALA A 40 -8.92 -0.36 -13.96
CA ALA A 40 -9.26 0.30 -12.70
C ALA A 40 -9.84 -0.68 -11.69
N ASN A 41 -10.67 -1.62 -12.11
CA ASN A 41 -11.21 -2.66 -11.24
C ASN A 41 -10.14 -3.58 -10.65
N LYS A 42 -9.03 -3.83 -11.37
CA LYS A 42 -7.94 -4.68 -10.88
C LYS A 42 -7.07 -3.96 -9.86
N PHE A 43 -6.76 -2.69 -10.11
CA PHE A 43 -5.90 -1.90 -9.24
C PHE A 43 -6.70 -1.30 -8.07
N LEU A 44 -7.79 -0.62 -8.37
CA LEU A 44 -8.56 0.19 -7.42
C LEU A 44 -9.84 -0.51 -6.93
N GLY A 45 -10.16 -1.72 -7.39
CA GLY A 45 -11.44 -2.37 -7.07
C GLY A 45 -11.74 -2.51 -5.57
N ASN A 46 -10.72 -2.77 -4.73
CA ASN A 46 -10.89 -2.79 -3.28
C ASN A 46 -11.24 -1.40 -2.72
N ILE A 47 -10.60 -0.35 -3.23
CA ILE A 47 -10.88 1.04 -2.86
C ILE A 47 -12.28 1.45 -3.32
N MET A 48 -12.67 1.09 -4.55
CA MET A 48 -13.98 1.38 -5.10
C MET A 48 -15.10 0.72 -4.28
N LYS A 49 -14.93 -0.55 -3.88
CA LYS A 49 -15.88 -1.24 -2.99
C LYS A 49 -16.02 -0.55 -1.64
N ILE A 50 -14.91 -0.12 -1.05
CA ILE A 50 -14.91 0.64 0.21
C ILE A 50 -15.60 2.00 0.02
N GLY A 51 -15.36 2.69 -1.10
CA GLY A 51 -16.01 3.95 -1.45
C GLY A 51 -17.52 3.82 -1.67
N GLU A 52 -17.97 2.75 -2.33
CA GLU A 52 -19.40 2.45 -2.50
C GLU A 52 -20.07 2.13 -1.16
N ALA A 53 -19.40 1.36 -0.30
CA ALA A 53 -19.88 1.10 1.07
C ALA A 53 -19.94 2.39 1.90
N MET A 54 -19.03 3.34 1.66
CA MET A 54 -19.04 4.65 2.30
C MET A 54 -20.33 5.45 2.00
N ALA A 55 -20.90 5.28 0.81
CA ALA A 55 -22.14 5.95 0.42
C ALA A 55 -23.41 5.29 1.00
N LYS A 56 -23.34 4.03 1.46
CA LYS A 56 -24.53 3.21 1.79
C LYS A 56 -24.54 2.61 3.20
N SER A 57 -23.44 2.68 3.94
CA SER A 57 -23.28 1.95 5.21
C SER A 57 -22.94 2.86 6.40
N SER A 58 -23.12 2.34 7.62
CA SER A 58 -22.73 3.06 8.83
C SER A 58 -21.21 3.18 8.95
N LYS A 59 -20.73 4.27 9.57
CA LYS A 59 -19.30 4.52 9.80
C LYS A 59 -18.58 3.33 10.44
N LEU A 60 -19.22 2.66 11.39
CA LEU A 60 -18.65 1.50 12.08
C LEU A 60 -18.41 0.32 11.13
N HIS A 61 -19.34 0.07 10.21
CA HIS A 61 -19.20 -1.00 9.22
C HIS A 61 -18.03 -0.75 8.26
N ILE A 62 -17.90 0.49 7.77
CA ILE A 62 -16.84 0.90 6.86
C ILE A 62 -15.46 0.79 7.53
N THR A 63 -15.33 1.28 8.76
CA THR A 63 -14.10 1.12 9.55
C THR A 63 -13.75 -0.35 9.74
N GLY A 64 -14.73 -1.21 10.00
CA GLY A 64 -14.54 -2.65 10.11
C GLY A 64 -14.02 -3.28 8.81
N LEU A 65 -14.56 -2.91 7.65
CA LEU A 65 -14.10 -3.40 6.35
C LEU A 65 -12.67 -2.99 6.04
N ILE A 66 -12.32 -1.72 6.27
CA ILE A 66 -10.96 -1.19 6.09
C ILE A 66 -9.99 -1.93 7.01
N PHE A 67 -10.35 -2.06 8.29
CA PHE A 67 -9.54 -2.74 9.28
C PHE A 67 -9.27 -4.22 8.93
N GLN A 68 -10.30 -4.95 8.50
CA GLN A 68 -10.16 -6.34 8.08
C GLN A 68 -9.25 -6.46 6.84
N ASN A 69 -9.40 -5.57 5.86
CA ASN A 69 -8.55 -5.56 4.68
C ASN A 69 -7.08 -5.32 5.04
N ASN A 70 -6.83 -4.36 5.95
CA ASN A 70 -5.49 -4.04 6.42
C ASN A 70 -4.87 -5.17 7.23
N ILE A 71 -5.61 -5.78 8.17
CA ILE A 71 -5.12 -6.95 8.91
C ILE A 71 -4.76 -8.08 7.96
N LYS A 72 -5.65 -8.38 7.00
CA LYS A 72 -5.40 -9.43 6.01
C LYS A 72 -4.12 -9.15 5.22
N ALA A 73 -3.93 -7.92 4.76
CA ALA A 73 -2.72 -7.50 4.07
C ALA A 73 -1.47 -7.65 4.95
N LEU A 74 -1.53 -7.21 6.22
CA LEU A 74 -0.42 -7.33 7.17
C LEU A 74 -0.03 -8.80 7.41
N LEU A 75 -1.01 -9.67 7.63
CA LEU A 75 -0.76 -11.10 7.81
C LEU A 75 -0.13 -11.72 6.56
N ILE A 76 -0.65 -11.40 5.37
CA ILE A 76 -0.08 -11.86 4.09
C ILE A 76 1.36 -11.39 3.94
N MET A 77 1.67 -10.14 4.28
CA MET A 77 3.04 -9.64 4.20
C MET A 77 3.97 -10.32 5.21
N MET A 78 3.53 -10.52 6.45
CA MET A 78 4.35 -11.16 7.48
C MET A 78 4.64 -12.63 7.14
N PHE A 79 3.62 -13.43 6.83
CA PHE A 79 3.79 -14.85 6.50
C PHE A 79 4.31 -15.06 5.08
N GLY A 80 4.03 -14.13 4.17
CA GLY A 80 4.57 -14.14 2.81
C GLY A 80 6.08 -13.98 2.77
N GLY A 81 6.71 -13.55 3.87
CA GLY A 81 8.17 -13.60 4.02
C GLY A 81 8.76 -14.98 3.76
N LEU A 82 8.01 -16.06 4.05
CA LEU A 82 8.42 -17.44 3.76
C LEU A 82 8.67 -17.72 2.26
N THR A 83 8.15 -16.87 1.37
CA THR A 83 8.41 -16.93 -0.08
C THR A 83 9.70 -16.19 -0.46
N PHE A 84 10.75 -16.32 0.35
CA PHE A 84 12.03 -15.61 0.20
C PHE A 84 11.86 -14.07 0.13
N GLY A 85 10.84 -13.54 0.81
CA GLY A 85 10.58 -12.10 0.86
C GLY A 85 9.89 -11.51 -0.38
N LEU A 86 9.57 -12.30 -1.41
CA LEU A 86 8.94 -11.81 -2.64
C LEU A 86 7.56 -11.17 -2.39
N ILE A 87 6.68 -11.84 -1.64
CA ILE A 87 5.34 -11.30 -1.31
C ILE A 87 5.43 -9.94 -0.60
N PRO A 88 6.26 -9.76 0.46
CA PRO A 88 6.49 -8.45 1.06
C PRO A 88 6.96 -7.40 0.06
N VAL A 89 7.95 -7.69 -0.79
CA VAL A 89 8.44 -6.74 -1.82
C VAL A 89 7.29 -6.26 -2.71
N PHE A 90 6.56 -7.21 -3.31
CA PHE A 90 5.45 -6.88 -4.20
C PHE A 90 4.34 -6.12 -3.47
N SER A 91 4.03 -6.52 -2.24
CA SER A 91 2.96 -5.88 -1.46
C SER A 91 3.32 -4.44 -1.08
N ILE A 92 4.54 -4.18 -0.62
CA ILE A 92 5.01 -2.82 -0.30
C ILE A 92 4.98 -1.95 -1.55
N PHE A 93 5.55 -2.44 -2.66
CA PHE A 93 5.58 -1.72 -3.93
C PHE A 93 4.16 -1.40 -4.42
N PHE A 94 3.27 -2.39 -4.40
CA PHE A 94 1.90 -2.23 -4.91
C PHE A 94 1.06 -1.29 -4.05
N ASN A 95 1.24 -1.30 -2.72
CA ASN A 95 0.60 -0.29 -1.85
C ASN A 95 1.05 1.14 -2.21
N GLY A 96 2.34 1.34 -2.49
CA GLY A 96 2.85 2.62 -2.97
C GLY A 96 2.30 2.99 -4.35
N PHE A 97 2.29 2.03 -5.27
CA PHE A 97 1.76 2.17 -6.64
C PHE A 97 0.32 2.64 -6.67
N ILE A 98 -0.55 2.06 -5.85
CA ILE A 98 -1.95 2.48 -5.73
C ILE A 98 -2.07 3.93 -5.26
N ILE A 99 -1.28 4.33 -4.25
CA ILE A 99 -1.26 5.72 -3.77
C ILE A 99 -0.79 6.68 -4.86
N GLY A 100 0.22 6.30 -5.64
CA GLY A 100 0.69 7.06 -6.81
C GLY A 100 -0.41 7.27 -7.85
N ILE A 101 -1.16 6.21 -8.18
CA ILE A 101 -2.32 6.31 -9.10
C ILE A 101 -3.40 7.23 -8.54
N VAL A 102 -3.77 7.07 -7.26
CA VAL A 102 -4.82 7.89 -6.63
C VAL A 102 -4.40 9.37 -6.59
N MET A 103 -3.11 9.64 -6.39
CA MET A 103 -2.54 10.98 -6.45
C MET A 103 -2.68 11.59 -7.84
N ALA A 104 -2.25 10.86 -8.87
CA ALA A 104 -2.34 11.32 -10.26
C ALA A 104 -3.80 11.51 -10.70
N LEU A 105 -4.69 10.58 -10.34
CA LEU A 105 -6.13 10.69 -10.57
C LEU A 105 -6.75 11.93 -9.91
N SER A 106 -6.33 12.25 -8.69
CA SER A 106 -6.83 13.43 -7.98
C SER A 106 -6.49 14.71 -8.75
N PHE A 107 -5.24 14.83 -9.22
CA PHE A 107 -4.80 15.96 -10.04
C PHE A 107 -5.47 16.00 -11.41
N TYR A 108 -5.67 14.84 -12.04
CA TYR A 108 -6.38 14.72 -13.31
C TYR A 108 -7.81 15.27 -13.23
N HIS A 109 -8.49 15.08 -12.09
CA HIS A 109 -9.83 15.65 -11.83
C HIS A 109 -9.79 17.09 -11.28
N GLY A 110 -8.65 17.78 -11.39
CA GLY A 110 -8.49 19.17 -10.93
C GLY A 110 -8.55 19.34 -9.41
N LYS A 111 -8.37 18.27 -8.63
CA LYS A 111 -8.30 18.37 -7.17
C LYS A 111 -6.92 18.86 -6.73
N THR A 112 -6.87 19.52 -5.59
CA THR A 112 -5.63 20.04 -5.02
C THR A 112 -4.85 18.96 -4.26
N MET A 113 -3.56 19.21 -4.04
CA MET A 113 -2.73 18.36 -3.16
C MET A 113 -3.29 18.30 -1.74
N THR A 114 -3.89 19.39 -1.26
CA THR A 114 -4.57 19.45 0.04
C THR A 114 -5.76 18.51 0.12
N PHE A 115 -6.54 18.37 -0.96
CA PHE A 115 -7.66 17.44 -1.02
C PHE A 115 -7.18 15.99 -0.93
N PHE A 116 -6.14 15.64 -1.71
CA PHE A 116 -5.53 14.31 -1.68
C PHE A 116 -4.98 13.95 -0.30
N LEU A 117 -4.19 14.85 0.30
CA LEU A 117 -3.63 14.65 1.63
C LEU A 117 -4.74 14.52 2.68
N ALA A 118 -5.79 15.35 2.63
CA ALA A 118 -6.92 15.25 3.55
C ALA A 118 -7.67 13.90 3.44
N GLY A 119 -7.73 13.30 2.24
CA GLY A 119 -8.32 11.98 2.04
C GLY A 119 -7.46 10.83 2.57
N ILE A 120 -6.13 10.91 2.42
CA ILE A 120 -5.21 9.84 2.83
C ILE A 120 -4.77 9.94 4.28
N LEU A 121 -4.54 11.15 4.80
CA LEU A 121 -3.93 11.36 6.11
C LEU A 121 -4.67 10.65 7.27
N PRO A 122 -6.02 10.61 7.32
CA PRO A 122 -6.74 9.88 8.38
C PRO A 122 -6.40 8.39 8.43
N HIS A 123 -6.05 7.80 7.29
CA HIS A 123 -5.74 6.38 7.15
C HIS A 123 -4.22 6.13 7.17
N GLY A 124 -3.45 6.97 6.48
CA GLY A 124 -2.02 6.81 6.27
C GLY A 124 -1.17 6.90 7.54
N ILE A 125 -1.63 7.58 8.60
CA ILE A 125 -0.90 7.69 9.87
C ILE A 125 -0.76 6.33 10.55
N MET A 126 -1.80 5.48 10.50
CA MET A 126 -1.79 4.16 11.13
C MET A 126 -1.39 3.06 10.15
N GLU A 127 -1.85 3.16 8.90
CA GLU A 127 -1.68 2.11 7.89
C GLU A 127 -0.25 2.07 7.33
N LEU A 128 0.38 3.21 7.04
CA LEU A 128 1.72 3.24 6.44
C LEU A 128 2.79 2.65 7.37
N PRO A 129 2.86 3.01 8.67
CA PRO A 129 3.82 2.38 9.57
C PRO A 129 3.57 0.88 9.73
N ALA A 130 2.31 0.47 9.75
CA ALA A 130 1.95 -0.95 9.85
C ALA A 130 2.40 -1.73 8.60
N VAL A 131 2.11 -1.23 7.40
CA VAL A 131 2.50 -1.87 6.13
C VAL A 131 4.02 -1.94 5.98
N LEU A 132 4.72 -0.84 6.25
CA LEU A 132 6.18 -0.79 6.17
C LEU A 132 6.84 -1.68 7.23
N GLY A 133 6.28 -1.74 8.43
CA GLY A 133 6.74 -2.60 9.53
C GLY A 133 6.54 -4.09 9.25
N ALA A 134 5.33 -4.49 8.85
CA ALA A 134 5.00 -5.86 8.46
C ALA A 134 5.81 -6.30 7.24
N GLY A 135 5.98 -5.39 6.27
CA GLY A 135 6.86 -5.59 5.11
C GLY A 135 8.31 -5.81 5.52
N ALA A 136 8.88 -4.96 6.37
CA ALA A 136 10.25 -5.11 6.87
C ALA A 136 10.44 -6.43 7.64
N PHE A 137 9.43 -6.85 8.41
CA PHE A 137 9.42 -8.14 9.10
C PHE A 137 9.43 -9.31 8.10
N GLY A 138 8.53 -9.30 7.12
CA GLY A 138 8.47 -10.35 6.08
C GLY A 138 9.73 -10.41 5.22
N LEU A 139 10.30 -9.26 4.86
CA LEU A 139 11.59 -9.19 4.16
C LEU A 139 12.72 -9.82 4.98
N LYS A 140 12.73 -9.56 6.30
CA LYS A 140 13.70 -10.18 7.19
C LYS A 140 13.55 -11.70 7.21
N THR A 141 12.33 -12.20 7.38
CA THR A 141 12.05 -13.64 7.33
C THR A 141 12.49 -14.26 6.00
N GLY A 142 12.31 -13.56 4.89
CA GLY A 142 12.78 -14.01 3.58
C GLY A 142 14.30 -14.08 3.49
N LEU A 143 15.01 -13.07 4.00
CA LEU A 143 16.47 -13.04 3.99
C LEU A 143 17.08 -14.12 4.90
N ASP A 144 16.51 -14.32 6.09
CA ASP A 144 16.91 -15.36 7.05
C ASP A 144 16.68 -16.79 6.50
N LEU A 145 15.95 -16.96 5.38
CA LEU A 145 15.79 -18.25 4.67
C LEU A 145 16.80 -18.44 3.54
N VAL A 146 17.43 -17.36 3.07
CA VAL A 146 18.42 -17.39 1.97
C VAL A 146 19.85 -17.49 2.52
N TYR A 147 20.09 -16.92 3.70
CA TYR A 147 21.37 -16.88 4.40
C TYR A 147 21.26 -17.50 5.79
#